data_AF-A0A0Q9PS82-F1
#
_entry.id   AF-A0A0Q9PS82-F1
#
_cell.length_a   1.000
_cell.length_b   1.000
_cell.length_c   1.000
_cell.angle_alpha   90.00
_cell.angle_beta   90.00
_cell.angle_gamma   90.00
#
_symmetry.space_group_name_H-M   'P 1'
#
loop_
_entity.id
_entity.type
_entity.pdbx_description
1 polymer ?
#
loop_
_entity_poly.entity_id
_entity_poly.type
_entity_poly.pdbx_seq_one_letter_code
_entity_poly.pdbx_strand_id
1 'polypeptide(L)'
;MPGLPLDAIDLDALRRVPRVSYYFRYPLHPGDFLDLRVAGRFQGRYTSKPLHGHLTPEGRVDRSSPYNGDVAVLYIPRSARTVDDASVILTHIDPQLVILESGRRNWPTIRQAARDAICDKLGLR
;
A
#
# COMPACT_ATOMS: atom_id res chain seq x y z
N MET A 1 -14.93 -19.21 7.85
CA MET A 1 -13.48 -19.19 8.12
C MET A 1 -13.01 -17.74 8.22
N PRO A 2 -12.67 -17.23 9.42
CA PRO A 2 -12.02 -15.92 9.53
C PRO A 2 -10.67 -15.94 8.79
N GLY A 3 -10.25 -14.76 8.31
CA GLY A 3 -8.95 -14.62 7.67
C GLY A 3 -7.79 -14.81 8.63
N LEU A 4 -6.62 -15.19 8.10
CA LEU A 4 -5.42 -15.31 8.93
C LEU A 4 -5.11 -13.95 9.59
N PRO A 5 -4.73 -13.93 10.89
CA PRO A 5 -4.14 -12.75 11.48
C PRO A 5 -2.88 -12.36 10.70
N LEU A 6 -2.52 -11.08 10.68
CA LEU A 6 -1.37 -10.59 9.91
C LEU A 6 -0.08 -11.25 10.41
N ASP A 7 -0.04 -11.55 11.71
CA ASP A 7 1.04 -12.26 12.39
C ASP A 7 1.23 -13.70 11.87
N ALA A 8 0.23 -14.25 11.16
CA ALA A 8 0.34 -15.56 10.50
C ALA A 8 0.81 -15.46 9.04
N ILE A 9 0.91 -14.25 8.46
CA ILE A 9 1.55 -14.03 7.17
C ILE A 9 3.03 -13.71 7.42
N ASP A 10 3.92 -14.50 6.82
CA ASP A 10 5.35 -14.20 6.83
C ASP A 10 5.62 -12.92 6.00
N LEU A 11 5.76 -11.79 6.70
CA LEU A 11 6.00 -10.48 6.08
C LEU A 11 7.38 -10.38 5.43
N ASP A 12 8.36 -11.17 5.88
CA ASP A 12 9.68 -11.24 5.26
C ASP A 12 9.63 -12.03 3.95
N ALA A 13 8.87 -13.13 3.91
CA ALA A 13 8.59 -13.85 2.67
C ALA A 13 7.76 -12.99 1.70
N LEU A 14 6.76 -12.24 2.20
CA LEU A 14 5.97 -11.31 1.40
C LEU A 14 6.84 -10.26 0.70
N ARG A 15 7.86 -9.75 1.39
CA ARG A 15 8.83 -8.81 0.82
C ARG A 15 9.70 -9.41 -0.28
N ARG A 16 9.85 -10.73 -0.36
CA ARG A 16 10.60 -11.43 -1.42
C ARG A 16 9.78 -11.67 -2.68
N VAL A 17 8.46 -11.52 -2.60
CA VAL A 17 7.58 -11.64 -3.78
C VAL A 17 7.91 -10.50 -4.76
N PRO A 18 8.31 -10.77 -6.02
CA PRO A 18 8.84 -9.76 -6.93
C PRO A 18 7.96 -8.51 -7.08
N ARG A 19 6.65 -8.68 -7.29
CA ARG A 19 5.68 -7.59 -7.44
C ARG A 19 5.56 -6.70 -6.19
N VAL A 20 5.77 -7.27 -5.00
CA VAL A 20 5.75 -6.54 -3.72
C VAL A 20 7.09 -5.85 -3.52
N SER A 21 8.19 -6.59 -3.70
CA SER A 21 9.57 -6.12 -3.51
C SER A 21 9.90 -4.90 -4.35
N TYR A 22 9.27 -4.74 -5.53
CA TYR A 22 9.49 -3.60 -6.39
C TYR A 22 9.18 -2.27 -5.67
N TYR A 23 8.05 -2.20 -4.95
CA TYR A 23 7.58 -1.00 -4.25
C TYR A 23 7.91 -0.97 -2.75
N PHE A 24 7.90 -2.14 -2.10
CA PHE A 24 8.02 -2.34 -0.65
C PHE A 24 9.34 -3.06 -0.31
N ARG A 25 10.47 -2.40 -0.53
CA ARG A 25 11.83 -2.97 -0.29
C ARG A 25 12.23 -3.05 1.19
N TYR A 26 11.61 -2.23 2.03
CA TYR A 26 11.91 -2.11 3.46
C TYR A 26 11.19 -3.21 4.26
N PRO A 27 11.68 -3.57 5.47
CA PRO A 27 10.98 -4.49 6.35
C PRO A 27 9.53 -4.04 6.58
N LEU A 28 8.59 -4.96 6.42
CA LEU A 28 7.17 -4.70 6.68
C LEU A 28 6.86 -5.10 8.12
N HIS A 29 6.21 -4.19 8.86
CA HIS A 29 5.78 -4.45 10.23
C HIS A 29 4.26 -4.60 10.29
N PRO A 30 3.71 -5.44 11.20
CA PRO A 30 2.27 -5.57 11.36
C PRO A 30 1.56 -4.22 11.61
N GLY A 31 2.22 -3.30 12.32
CA GLY A 31 1.72 -1.95 12.60
C GLY A 31 1.65 -1.01 11.39
N ASP A 32 2.25 -1.37 10.24
CA ASP A 32 2.17 -0.57 9.01
C ASP A 32 0.81 -0.74 8.30
N PHE A 33 0.03 -1.76 8.70
CA PHE A 33 -1.19 -2.17 8.03
C PHE A 33 -2.44 -1.62 8.71
N LEU A 34 -3.39 -1.22 7.88
CA LEU A 34 -4.72 -0.77 8.27
C LEU A 34 -5.75 -1.84 7.92
N ASP A 35 -6.75 -2.00 8.77
CA ASP A 35 -7.92 -2.83 8.47
C ASP A 35 -8.77 -2.17 7.36
N LEU A 36 -9.06 -2.91 6.29
CA LEU A 36 -10.08 -2.54 5.33
C LEU A 36 -11.44 -3.09 5.80
N ARG A 37 -12.35 -2.18 6.12
CA ARG A 37 -13.76 -2.50 6.44
C ARG A 37 -14.70 -1.82 5.46
N VAL A 38 -15.59 -2.59 4.83
CA VAL A 38 -16.65 -2.11 3.93
C VAL A 38 -17.99 -2.51 4.51
N ALA A 39 -18.89 -1.54 4.71
CA ALA A 39 -20.17 -1.75 5.40
C ALA A 39 -20.02 -2.53 6.73
N GLY A 40 -19.01 -2.17 7.53
CA GLY A 40 -18.69 -2.83 8.81
C GLY A 40 -17.96 -4.19 8.71
N ARG A 41 -17.92 -4.81 7.52
CA ARG A 41 -17.30 -6.13 7.31
C ARG A 41 -15.81 -6.02 7.01
N PHE A 42 -15.00 -6.80 7.70
CA PHE A 42 -13.56 -6.91 7.44
C PHE A 42 -13.32 -7.60 6.10
N GLN A 43 -12.58 -6.93 5.21
CA GLN A 43 -12.23 -7.43 3.88
C GLN A 43 -10.76 -7.82 3.77
N GLY A 44 -9.91 -7.35 4.68
CA GLY A 44 -8.48 -7.62 4.66
C GLY A 44 -7.70 -6.47 5.26
N ARG A 45 -6.39 -6.46 5.02
CA ARG A 45 -5.49 -5.40 5.50
C ARG A 45 -4.72 -4.80 4.35
N TYR A 46 -4.31 -3.55 4.50
CA TYR A 46 -3.51 -2.88 3.49
C TYR A 46 -2.52 -1.89 4.08
N THR A 47 -1.45 -1.64 3.36
CA THR A 47 -0.56 -0.51 3.60
C THR A 47 -0.33 0.24 2.28
N SER A 48 0.12 1.49 2.38
CA SER A 48 0.28 2.36 1.21
C SER A 48 1.53 3.21 1.30
N LYS A 49 2.08 3.54 0.14
CA LYS A 49 3.29 4.34 0.01
C LYS A 49 3.17 5.29 -1.19
N PRO A 50 3.25 6.61 -0.97
CA PRO A 50 3.39 7.55 -2.08
C PRO A 50 4.77 7.41 -2.74
N LEU A 51 4.83 7.58 -4.05
CA LEU A 51 6.03 7.37 -4.86
C LEU A 51 6.63 8.71 -5.30
N HIS A 52 7.96 8.70 -5.45
CA HIS A 52 8.72 9.82 -6.00
C HIS A 52 8.83 9.66 -7.52
N GLY A 53 8.86 10.78 -8.24
CA GLY A 53 8.81 10.76 -9.71
C GLY A 53 10.11 10.43 -10.41
N HIS A 54 11.24 10.48 -9.71
CA HIS A 54 12.56 10.39 -10.33
C HIS A 54 13.42 9.27 -9.74
N LEU A 55 14.32 8.77 -10.57
CA LEU A 55 15.43 7.93 -10.16
C LEU A 55 16.73 8.76 -10.16
N THR A 56 17.64 8.45 -9.24
CA THR A 56 19.03 8.92 -9.27
C THR A 56 19.74 8.34 -10.50
N PRO A 57 20.89 8.89 -10.92
CA PRO A 57 21.69 8.34 -12.03
C PRO A 57 22.06 6.86 -11.82
N GLU A 58 22.15 6.39 -10.58
CA GLU A 58 22.41 4.99 -10.20
C GLU A 58 21.15 4.11 -10.21
N GLY A 59 20.02 4.62 -10.70
CA GLY A 59 18.75 3.89 -10.79
C GLY A 59 18.03 3.69 -9.46
N ARG A 60 18.37 4.45 -8.41
CA ARG A 60 17.68 4.40 -7.12
C ARG A 60 16.57 5.43 -7.07
N VAL A 61 15.58 5.27 -6.20
CA VAL A 61 14.54 6.31 -6.02
C VAL A 61 15.19 7.59 -5.49
N ASP A 62 15.03 8.70 -6.23
CA ASP A 62 15.47 10.01 -5.78
C ASP A 62 14.47 10.60 -4.79
N ARG A 63 14.81 10.55 -3.50
CA ARG A 63 13.97 11.07 -2.41
C ARG A 63 13.97 12.59 -2.29
N SER A 64 14.87 13.28 -3.01
CA SER A 64 14.86 14.74 -3.10
C SER A 64 13.84 15.25 -4.12
N SER A 65 13.46 14.39 -5.08
CA SER A 65 12.41 14.71 -6.04
C SER A 65 11.03 14.77 -5.38
N PRO A 66 10.10 15.60 -5.88
CA PRO A 66 8.73 15.63 -5.37
C PRO A 66 8.02 14.28 -5.59
N TYR A 67 6.97 14.05 -4.81
CA TYR A 67 6.07 12.93 -5.08
C TYR A 67 5.37 13.13 -6.43
N ASN A 68 5.15 12.06 -7.17
CA ASN A 68 4.55 12.11 -8.51
C ASN A 68 3.03 11.87 -8.52
N GLY A 69 2.41 11.75 -7.35
CA GLY A 69 0.98 11.44 -7.22
C GLY A 69 0.65 9.95 -7.21
N ASP A 70 1.59 9.07 -7.61
CA ASP A 70 1.34 7.63 -7.55
C ASP A 70 1.44 7.12 -6.12
N VAL A 71 0.51 6.23 -5.78
CA VAL A 71 0.47 5.52 -4.50
C VAL A 71 0.46 4.03 -4.78
N ALA A 72 1.50 3.34 -4.31
CA ALA A 72 1.52 1.89 -4.27
C ALA A 72 0.78 1.39 -3.03
N VAL A 73 -0.13 0.45 -3.23
CA VAL A 73 -0.96 -0.16 -2.19
C VAL A 73 -0.69 -1.64 -2.15
N LEU A 74 -0.26 -2.15 -1.00
CA LEU A 74 -0.15 -3.57 -0.75
C LEU A 74 -1.39 -4.02 0.01
N TYR A 75 -2.18 -4.89 -0.58
CA TYR A 75 -3.41 -5.42 -0.01
C TYR A 75 -3.31 -6.93 0.22
N ILE A 76 -3.64 -7.34 1.44
CA ILE A 76 -3.72 -8.73 1.88
C ILE A 76 -5.21 -9.04 2.14
N PRO A 77 -5.88 -9.83 1.29
CA PRO A 77 -7.28 -10.14 1.47
C PRO A 77 -7.51 -10.98 2.72
N ARG A 78 -8.70 -10.88 3.31
CA ARG A 78 -9.07 -11.75 4.45
C ARG A 78 -8.98 -13.24 4.09
N SER A 79 -9.15 -13.60 2.83
CA SER A 79 -9.05 -15.00 2.39
C SER A 79 -7.61 -15.49 2.23
N ALA A 80 -6.61 -14.62 2.41
CA ALA A 80 -5.20 -14.97 2.24
C ALA A 80 -4.82 -16.18 3.11
N ARG A 81 -4.06 -17.08 2.49
CA ARG A 81 -3.45 -18.28 3.08
C ARG A 81 -1.94 -18.28 2.90
N THR A 82 -1.47 -17.60 1.87
CA THR A 82 -0.06 -17.49 1.52
C THR A 82 0.30 -16.04 1.18
N VAL A 83 1.59 -15.75 1.12
CA VAL A 83 2.08 -14.43 0.67
C VAL A 83 1.70 -14.14 -0.78
N ASP A 84 1.41 -15.17 -1.57
CA ASP A 84 1.03 -15.03 -2.97
C ASP A 84 -0.40 -14.53 -3.16
N ASP A 85 -1.25 -14.61 -2.13
CA ASP A 85 -2.59 -14.02 -2.15
C ASP A 85 -2.57 -12.50 -2.03
N ALA A 86 -1.43 -11.92 -1.64
CA ALA A 86 -1.26 -10.48 -1.55
C ALA A 86 -1.18 -9.84 -2.94
N SER A 87 -1.73 -8.65 -3.09
CA SER A 87 -1.74 -7.92 -4.35
C SER A 87 -1.18 -6.51 -4.17
N VAL A 88 -0.49 -6.03 -5.21
CA VAL A 88 -0.11 -4.63 -5.32
C VAL A 88 -1.07 -3.95 -6.28
N ILE A 89 -1.53 -2.76 -5.89
CA ILE A 89 -2.43 -1.90 -6.66
C ILE A 89 -1.75 -0.54 -6.77
N LEU A 90 -1.78 0.04 -7.95
CA LEU A 90 -1.37 1.43 -8.15
C LEU A 90 -2.61 2.29 -8.26
N THR A 91 -2.60 3.42 -7.58
CA THR A 91 -3.58 4.47 -7.75
C THR A 91 -2.86 5.80 -7.89
N HIS A 92 -3.56 6.79 -8.41
CA HIS A 92 -3.02 8.12 -8.65
C HIS A 92 -3.90 9.16 -7.94
N ILE A 93 -3.25 10.09 -7.26
CA ILE A 93 -3.86 11.31 -6.73
C ILE A 93 -3.11 12.52 -7.26
N ASP A 94 -3.72 13.70 -7.19
CA ASP A 94 -3.00 14.94 -7.48
C ASP A 94 -1.71 15.00 -6.63
N PRO A 95 -0.52 15.17 -7.26
CA PRO A 95 0.76 15.26 -6.56
C PRO A 95 0.76 16.30 -5.42
N GLN A 96 0.02 17.41 -5.59
CA GLN A 96 -0.09 18.46 -4.58
C GLN A 96 -0.81 17.99 -3.31
N LEU A 97 -1.66 16.97 -3.42
CA LEU A 97 -2.38 16.40 -2.28
C LEU A 97 -1.56 15.39 -1.47
N VAL A 98 -0.38 14.98 -1.94
CA VAL A 98 0.48 14.02 -1.22
C VAL A 98 1.06 14.64 0.05
N ILE A 99 1.33 15.95 0.04
CA ILE A 99 1.98 16.70 1.12
C ILE A 99 1.06 17.84 1.57
N LEU A 100 0.86 17.96 2.87
CA LEU A 100 0.18 19.10 3.49
C LEU A 100 1.07 20.33 3.42
N GLU A 101 0.50 21.53 3.55
CA GLU A 101 1.25 22.79 3.64
C GLU A 101 2.34 22.76 4.74
N SER A 102 2.12 21.98 5.80
CA SER A 102 3.11 21.73 6.87
C SER A 102 4.35 20.92 6.45
N GLY A 103 4.43 20.44 5.21
CA GLY A 103 5.49 19.55 4.73
C GLY A 103 5.32 18.07 5.14
N ARG A 104 4.31 17.75 5.95
CA ARG A 104 3.99 16.37 6.33
C ARG A 104 3.18 15.67 5.26
N ARG A 105 3.33 14.35 5.13
CA ARG A 105 2.47 13.53 4.27
C ARG A 105 1.00 13.66 4.67
N ASN A 106 0.15 13.87 3.68
CA ASN A 106 -1.30 13.86 3.85
C ASN A 106 -1.80 12.41 3.90
N TRP A 107 -1.51 11.74 5.01
CA TRP A 107 -1.92 10.35 5.23
C TRP A 107 -3.43 10.12 5.08
N PRO A 108 -4.34 11.02 5.53
CA PRO A 108 -5.76 10.86 5.26
C PRO A 108 -6.08 10.70 3.77
N THR A 109 -5.60 11.60 2.90
CA THR A 109 -5.85 11.51 1.45
C THR A 109 -5.20 10.28 0.82
N ILE A 110 -3.95 9.97 1.18
CA ILE A 110 -3.24 8.79 0.65
C ILE A 110 -3.99 7.50 1.03
N ARG A 111 -4.43 7.38 2.30
CA ARG A 111 -5.15 6.20 2.79
C ARG A 111 -6.54 6.08 2.17
N GLN A 112 -7.22 7.21 1.94
CA GLN A 112 -8.51 7.22 1.26
C GLN A 112 -8.36 6.72 -0.18
N ALA A 113 -7.41 7.26 -0.94
CA ALA A 113 -7.14 6.79 -2.31
C ALA A 113 -6.75 5.31 -2.36
N ALA A 114 -5.96 4.84 -1.39
CA ALA A 114 -5.61 3.44 -1.28
C ALA A 114 -6.83 2.55 -1.00
N ARG A 115 -7.70 2.97 -0.07
CA ARG A 115 -8.96 2.29 0.23
C ARG A 115 -9.85 2.21 -1.01
N ASP A 116 -10.05 3.33 -1.71
CA ASP A 116 -10.92 3.40 -2.89
C ASP A 116 -10.38 2.50 -4.00
N ALA A 117 -9.07 2.52 -4.25
CA ALA A 117 -8.45 1.64 -5.24
C ALA A 117 -8.64 0.14 -4.94
N ILE A 118 -8.62 -0.26 -3.65
CA ILE A 118 -8.93 -1.64 -3.27
C ILE A 118 -10.42 -1.93 -3.49
N CYS A 119 -11.32 -1.04 -3.05
CA CYS A 119 -12.76 -1.24 -3.22
C CYS A 119 -13.14 -1.37 -4.70
N ASP A 120 -12.56 -0.55 -5.57
CA ASP A 120 -12.77 -0.58 -7.01
C ASP A 120 -12.34 -1.92 -7.60
N LYS A 121 -11.12 -2.35 -7.26
CA LYS A 121 -10.56 -3.62 -7.73
C LYS A 121 -11.39 -4.83 -7.29
N LEU A 122 -12.03 -4.74 -6.12
CA LEU A 122 -12.84 -5.81 -5.56
C LEU A 122 -14.34 -5.69 -5.93
N GLY A 123 -14.78 -4.64 -6.62
CA GLY A 123 -16.19 -4.40 -6.91
C GLY A 123 -17.04 -4.17 -5.65
N LEU A 124 -16.49 -3.48 -4.65
CA LEU A 124 -17.11 -3.26 -3.33
C LEU A 124 -17.67 -1.83 -3.14
N ARG A 125 -17.96 -1.12 -4.23
CA ARG A 125 -18.62 0.19 -4.18
C ARG A 125 -20.11 0.06 -3.87
#